data_AF-A0A7V5E8G6-F1
#
_entry.id   AF-A0A7V5E8G6-F1
#
_cell.length_a   1.000
_cell.length_b   1.000
_cell.length_c   1.000
_cell.angle_alpha   90.00
_cell.angle_beta   90.00
_cell.angle_gamma   90.00
#
_symmetry.space_group_name_H-M   'P 1'
#
loop_
_entity.id
_entity.type
_entity.pdbx_description
1 polymer ?
#
loop_
_entity_poly.entity_id
_entity_poly.type
_entity_poly.pdbx_seq_one_letter_code
_entity_poly.pdbx_strand_id
1 'polypeptide(L)'
;WEGGKRVILIDEAHKMNEEAANALLKLLEEPPADNIFLLVTSRADKIPATILSRCQQVRFSPLTEENLRDYLKKECSLDDKEAKFIAAASGGSIAKAREICEEGYLKTRKDLKELLLTLRGATRGERLCQIHRLGEDQEGIRKTLEIMMTFMRDILVYKETGRGINLINRDWESAVEIFSRDLSVEDVLFNLEVIDHALKSIESHGDKSLTLELMMLRLKM
;
A
#
# COMPACT_ATOMS: atom_id res chain seq x y z
N TRP A 1 -33.55 -0.72 27.98
CA TRP A 1 -32.39 -1.28 27.26
C TRP A 1 -32.56 -2.78 27.28
N GLU A 2 -33.08 -3.34 26.19
CA GLU A 2 -33.35 -4.79 26.08
C GLU A 2 -32.04 -5.55 25.83
N GLY A 3 -31.90 -6.71 26.47
CA GLY A 3 -30.66 -7.48 26.59
C GLY A 3 -30.16 -8.09 25.28
N GLY A 4 -29.40 -7.31 24.51
CA GLY A 4 -28.66 -7.76 23.33
C GLY A 4 -27.15 -7.63 23.54
N LYS A 5 -26.38 -8.44 22.78
CA LYS A 5 -24.92 -8.30 22.72
C LYS A 5 -24.51 -6.92 22.21
N ARG A 6 -23.61 -6.26 22.91
CA ARG A 6 -23.01 -4.99 22.49
C ARG A 6 -21.66 -5.26 21.84
N VAL A 7 -21.52 -4.92 20.56
CA VAL A 7 -20.24 -5.04 19.84
C VAL A 7 -19.54 -3.69 19.80
N ILE A 8 -18.26 -3.66 20.17
CA ILE A 8 -17.41 -2.48 20.22
C ILE A 8 -16.24 -2.71 19.27
N LEU A 9 -16.22 -1.99 18.15
CA LEU A 9 -15.15 -2.02 17.17
C LEU A 9 -14.18 -0.86 17.43
N ILE A 10 -12.91 -1.19 17.67
CA ILE A 10 -11.81 -0.24 17.79
C ILE A 10 -10.92 -0.45 16.58
N ASP A 11 -11.06 0.43 15.60
CA ASP A 11 -10.21 0.44 14.41
C ASP A 11 -8.87 1.13 14.70
N GLU A 12 -7.83 0.73 13.97
CA GLU A 12 -6.45 1.19 14.16
C GLU A 12 -6.00 1.21 15.63
N ALA A 13 -6.27 0.13 16.38
CA ALA A 13 -6.04 0.04 17.83
C ALA A 13 -4.60 0.37 18.27
N HIS A 14 -3.62 0.31 17.35
CA HIS A 14 -2.23 0.71 17.60
C HIS A 14 -2.03 2.23 17.75
N LYS A 15 -3.05 3.04 17.46
CA LYS A 15 -3.06 4.49 17.66
C LYS A 15 -3.56 4.90 19.05
N MET A 16 -4.03 3.95 19.88
CA MET A 16 -4.41 4.25 21.26
C MET A 16 -3.22 4.86 22.02
N ASN A 17 -3.47 5.94 22.75
CA ASN A 17 -2.53 6.44 23.74
C ASN A 17 -2.52 5.52 24.98
N GLU A 18 -1.58 5.75 25.88
CA GLU A 18 -1.41 4.93 27.07
C GLU A 18 -2.66 4.93 27.96
N GLU A 19 -3.32 6.09 28.10
CA GLU A 19 -4.54 6.22 28.90
C GLU A 19 -5.69 5.38 28.34
N ALA A 20 -5.92 5.44 27.03
CA ALA A 20 -6.95 4.63 26.37
C ALA A 20 -6.65 3.13 26.47
N ALA A 21 -5.40 2.73 26.26
CA ALA A 21 -4.99 1.33 26.37
C ALA A 21 -5.19 0.79 27.80
N ASN A 22 -4.83 1.57 28.83
CA ASN A 22 -5.03 1.21 30.24
C ASN A 22 -6.52 1.13 30.61
N ALA A 23 -7.36 2.03 30.09
CA ALA A 23 -8.81 1.97 30.28
C ALA A 23 -9.41 0.73 29.64
N LEU A 24 -8.99 0.39 28.41
CA LEU A 24 -9.43 -0.82 27.73
C LEU A 24 -8.98 -2.08 28.47
N LEU A 25 -7.74 -2.10 28.99
CA LEU A 25 -7.22 -3.24 29.73
C LEU A 25 -8.11 -3.62 30.92
N LYS A 26 -8.57 -2.61 31.68
CA LYS A 26 -9.52 -2.83 32.80
C LYS A 26 -10.82 -3.47 32.34
N LEU A 27 -11.34 -3.05 31.18
CA LEU A 27 -12.55 -3.63 30.59
C LEU A 27 -12.34 -5.04 30.04
N LEU A 28 -11.13 -5.38 29.59
CA LEU A 28 -10.82 -6.73 29.12
C LEU A 28 -10.56 -7.72 30.27
N GLU A 29 -10.14 -7.22 31.43
CA GLU A 29 -9.97 -8.03 32.66
C GLU A 29 -11.30 -8.40 33.30
N GLU A 30 -12.23 -7.46 33.34
CA GLU A 30 -13.58 -7.65 33.87
C GLU A 30 -14.62 -7.29 32.78
N PRO A 31 -14.75 -8.10 31.72
CA PRO A 31 -15.63 -7.80 30.60
C PRO A 31 -17.08 -7.74 31.07
N PRO A 32 -17.81 -6.63 30.84
CA PRO A 32 -19.22 -6.59 31.12
C PRO A 32 -19.95 -7.68 30.36
N ALA A 33 -20.97 -8.27 30.98
CA ALA A 33 -21.81 -9.27 30.33
C ALA A 33 -22.30 -8.75 28.97
N ASP A 34 -22.30 -9.63 27.98
CA ASP A 34 -22.78 -9.37 26.62
C ASP A 34 -21.96 -8.37 25.77
N ASN A 35 -20.78 -7.93 26.22
CA ASN A 35 -19.88 -7.12 25.39
C ASN A 35 -18.93 -7.98 24.54
N ILE A 36 -18.77 -7.62 23.26
CA ILE A 36 -17.74 -8.16 22.35
C ILE A 36 -16.86 -7.02 21.88
N PHE A 37 -15.56 -7.11 22.15
CA PHE A 37 -14.56 -6.17 21.64
C PHE A 37 -13.90 -6.73 20.38
N LEU A 38 -13.90 -5.93 19.32
CA LEU A 38 -13.18 -6.20 18.08
C LEU A 38 -12.09 -5.14 17.93
N LEU A 39 -10.83 -5.53 18.04
CA LEU A 39 -9.69 -4.64 17.85
C LEU A 39 -9.09 -4.93 16.48
N VAL A 40 -8.99 -3.91 15.63
CA VAL A 40 -8.38 -4.00 14.30
C VAL A 40 -7.06 -3.23 14.31
N THR A 41 -5.99 -3.84 13.80
CA THR A 41 -4.68 -3.19 13.74
C THR A 41 -3.85 -3.72 12.58
N SER A 42 -3.12 -2.83 11.90
CA SER A 42 -2.05 -3.16 10.96
C SER A 42 -0.69 -3.36 11.64
N ARG A 43 -0.58 -3.01 12.93
CA ARG A 43 0.65 -3.02 13.72
C ARG A 43 0.44 -3.68 15.08
N ALA A 44 0.36 -5.01 15.08
CA ALA A 44 0.19 -5.78 16.33
C ALA A 44 1.37 -5.59 17.29
N ASP A 45 2.57 -5.34 16.77
CA ASP A 45 3.80 -5.01 17.53
C ASP A 45 3.65 -3.76 18.41
N LYS A 46 2.76 -2.85 18.04
CA LYS A 46 2.49 -1.61 18.79
C LYS A 46 1.38 -1.74 19.83
N ILE A 47 0.68 -2.87 19.88
CA ILE A 47 -0.33 -3.11 20.92
C ILE A 47 0.39 -3.62 22.17
N PRO A 48 0.08 -3.09 23.37
CA PRO A 48 0.63 -3.61 24.62
C PRO A 48 0.40 -5.12 24.76
N ALA A 49 1.45 -5.86 25.14
CA ALA A 49 1.40 -7.31 25.31
C ALA A 49 0.31 -7.75 26.31
N THR A 50 -0.03 -6.90 27.28
CA THR A 50 -1.09 -7.11 28.27
C THR A 50 -2.49 -7.14 27.68
N ILE A 51 -2.75 -6.36 26.62
CA ILE A 51 -3.99 -6.42 25.84
C ILE A 51 -3.98 -7.66 24.95
N LEU A 52 -2.87 -7.89 24.23
CA LEU A 52 -2.75 -9.03 23.31
C LEU A 52 -2.96 -10.39 23.99
N SER A 53 -2.52 -10.55 25.24
CA SER A 53 -2.69 -11.79 26.00
C SER A 53 -4.15 -12.06 26.41
N ARG A 54 -5.02 -11.05 26.33
CA ARG A 54 -6.46 -11.12 26.65
C ARG A 54 -7.35 -11.12 25.41
N CYS A 55 -6.76 -11.06 24.21
CA CYS A 55 -7.48 -11.10 22.95
C CYS A 55 -7.20 -12.41 22.20
N GLN A 56 -8.23 -12.96 21.55
CA GLN A 56 -8.02 -13.97 20.52
C GLN A 56 -7.50 -13.29 19.26
N GLN A 57 -6.30 -13.66 18.82
CA GLN A 57 -5.69 -13.08 17.64
C GLN A 57 -6.17 -13.81 16.38
N VAL A 58 -6.80 -13.07 15.48
CA VAL A 58 -7.17 -13.55 14.14
C VAL A 58 -6.31 -12.82 13.13
N ARG A 59 -5.40 -13.55 12.49
CA ARG A 59 -4.49 -12.97 11.49
C ARG A 59 -5.11 -13.03 10.10
N PHE A 60 -5.40 -11.87 9.53
CA PHE A 60 -5.76 -11.74 8.13
C PHE A 60 -4.48 -11.76 7.29
N SER A 61 -4.25 -12.85 6.57
CA SER A 61 -3.15 -12.95 5.61
C SER A 61 -3.64 -12.57 4.22
N PRO A 62 -2.78 -12.03 3.34
CA PRO A 62 -3.14 -11.80 1.95
C PRO A 62 -3.66 -13.08 1.28
N LEU A 63 -4.61 -12.94 0.37
CA LEU A 63 -5.09 -14.07 -0.41
C LEU A 63 -3.99 -14.60 -1.33
N THR A 64 -4.01 -15.90 -1.58
CA THR A 64 -3.20 -16.49 -2.65
C THR A 64 -3.64 -15.92 -4.00
N GLU A 65 -2.73 -15.86 -4.98
CA GLU A 65 -3.07 -15.42 -6.34
C GLU A 65 -4.21 -16.25 -6.93
N GLU A 66 -4.26 -17.55 -6.63
CA GLU A 66 -5.34 -18.46 -7.05
C GLU A 66 -6.69 -18.05 -6.47
N ASN A 67 -6.79 -17.89 -5.14
CA ASN A 67 -8.04 -17.50 -4.49
C ASN A 67 -8.53 -16.11 -4.97
N LEU A 68 -7.59 -15.17 -5.17
CA LEU A 68 -7.94 -13.83 -5.65
C LEU A 68 -8.37 -13.84 -7.11
N ARG A 69 -7.71 -14.62 -7.98
CA ARG A 69 -8.12 -14.81 -9.37
C ARG A 69 -9.52 -15.40 -9.46
N ASP A 70 -9.82 -16.42 -8.66
CA ASP A 70 -11.14 -17.07 -8.66
C ASP A 70 -12.22 -16.12 -8.14
N TYR A 71 -11.91 -15.32 -7.11
CA TYR A 71 -12.75 -14.22 -6.65
C TYR A 71 -13.03 -13.20 -7.77
N LEU A 72 -11.99 -12.75 -8.49
CA LEU A 72 -12.12 -11.75 -9.55
C LEU A 72 -12.95 -12.25 -10.74
N LYS A 73 -12.76 -13.51 -11.15
CA LYS A 73 -13.57 -14.12 -12.22
C LYS A 73 -15.04 -14.22 -11.83
N LYS A 74 -15.31 -14.59 -10.58
CA LYS A 74 -16.68 -14.80 -10.09
C LYS A 74 -17.41 -13.49 -9.78
N GLU A 75 -16.77 -12.59 -9.03
CA GLU A 75 -17.42 -11.41 -8.45
C GLU A 75 -17.21 -10.16 -9.31
N CYS A 76 -16.16 -10.10 -10.15
CA CYS A 76 -15.89 -8.98 -11.05
C CYS A 76 -16.10 -9.33 -12.54
N SER A 77 -16.52 -10.57 -12.85
CA SER A 77 -16.78 -11.05 -14.22
C SER A 77 -15.61 -10.86 -15.20
N LEU A 78 -14.37 -10.87 -14.69
CA LEU A 78 -13.17 -10.72 -15.50
C LEU A 78 -12.82 -12.00 -16.24
N ASP A 79 -12.17 -11.87 -17.40
CA ASP A 79 -11.60 -13.02 -18.08
C ASP A 79 -10.38 -13.58 -17.31
N ASP A 80 -9.92 -14.79 -17.67
CA ASP A 80 -8.82 -15.45 -16.95
C ASP A 80 -7.49 -14.67 -17.02
N LYS A 81 -7.26 -13.97 -18.14
CA LYS A 81 -6.02 -13.22 -18.39
C LYS A 81 -6.00 -11.94 -17.55
N GLU A 82 -7.10 -11.22 -17.52
CA GLU A 82 -7.32 -10.02 -16.71
C GLU A 82 -7.26 -10.37 -15.22
N ALA A 83 -8.02 -11.39 -14.78
CA ALA A 83 -8.03 -11.81 -13.38
C ALA A 83 -6.64 -12.26 -12.90
N LYS A 84 -5.87 -12.97 -13.75
CA LYS A 84 -4.50 -13.36 -13.43
C LYS A 84 -3.56 -12.16 -13.30
N PHE A 85 -3.67 -11.19 -14.20
CA PHE A 85 -2.89 -9.96 -14.14
C PHE A 85 -3.20 -9.17 -12.85
N ILE A 86 -4.48 -8.95 -12.56
CA ILE A 86 -4.91 -8.18 -11.39
C ILE A 86 -4.56 -8.90 -10.09
N ALA A 87 -4.74 -10.23 -10.00
CA ALA A 87 -4.40 -10.99 -8.82
C ALA A 87 -2.91 -10.85 -8.44
N ALA A 88 -2.02 -10.93 -9.43
CA ALA A 88 -0.59 -10.70 -9.24
C ALA A 88 -0.29 -9.25 -8.83
N ALA A 89 -0.93 -8.28 -9.49
CA ALA A 89 -0.72 -6.86 -9.22
C ALA A 89 -1.26 -6.38 -7.85
N SER A 90 -2.17 -7.15 -7.25
CA SER A 90 -2.87 -6.75 -6.01
C SER A 90 -2.20 -7.21 -4.72
N GLY A 91 -1.17 -8.07 -4.82
CA GLY A 91 -0.48 -8.63 -3.65
C GLY A 91 -1.41 -9.36 -2.66
N GLY A 92 -2.50 -9.97 -3.16
CA GLY A 92 -3.49 -10.68 -2.33
C GLY A 92 -4.54 -9.80 -1.64
N SER A 93 -4.57 -8.49 -1.89
CA SER A 93 -5.61 -7.57 -1.37
C SER A 93 -6.80 -7.48 -2.31
N ILE A 94 -8.01 -7.83 -1.83
CA ILE A 94 -9.26 -7.66 -2.58
C ILE A 94 -9.52 -6.18 -2.87
N ALA A 95 -9.29 -5.30 -1.90
CA ALA A 95 -9.51 -3.87 -2.06
C ALA A 95 -8.62 -3.31 -3.17
N LYS A 96 -7.33 -3.69 -3.17
CA LYS A 96 -6.42 -3.29 -4.25
C LYS A 96 -6.86 -3.88 -5.59
N ALA A 97 -7.27 -5.15 -5.62
CA ALA A 97 -7.74 -5.79 -6.84
C ALA A 97 -8.93 -5.05 -7.47
N ARG A 98 -9.90 -4.64 -6.66
CA ARG A 98 -11.03 -3.82 -7.13
C ARG A 98 -10.60 -2.46 -7.65
N GLU A 99 -9.66 -1.80 -6.97
CA GLU A 99 -9.09 -0.53 -7.44
C GLU A 99 -8.38 -0.68 -8.80
N ILE A 100 -7.68 -1.80 -9.02
CA ILE A 100 -7.04 -2.09 -10.32
C ILE A 100 -8.09 -2.28 -11.42
N CYS A 101 -9.27 -2.81 -11.09
CA CYS A 101 -10.39 -2.94 -12.01
C CYS A 101 -11.03 -1.59 -12.37
N GLU A 102 -10.76 -0.51 -11.63
CA GLU A 102 -11.36 0.80 -11.89
C GLU A 102 -10.85 1.38 -13.22
N GLU A 103 -11.76 2.05 -13.93
CA GLU A 103 -11.40 2.79 -15.14
C GLU A 103 -10.30 3.82 -14.83
N GLY A 104 -9.30 3.88 -15.71
CA GLY A 104 -8.18 4.81 -15.58
C GLY A 104 -6.95 4.25 -14.86
N TYR A 105 -7.06 3.19 -14.04
CA TYR A 105 -5.90 2.65 -13.32
C TYR A 105 -4.79 2.17 -14.27
N LEU A 106 -5.15 1.46 -15.35
CA LEU A 106 -4.20 1.03 -16.37
C LEU A 106 -3.54 2.20 -17.11
N LYS A 107 -4.28 3.31 -17.31
CA LYS A 107 -3.74 4.53 -17.90
C LYS A 107 -2.71 5.16 -16.96
N THR A 108 -3.04 5.33 -15.68
CA THR A 108 -2.11 5.82 -14.66
C THR A 108 -0.84 4.98 -14.58
N ARG A 109 -0.97 3.64 -14.63
CA ARG A 109 0.17 2.73 -14.71
C ARG A 109 1.04 3.02 -15.92
N LYS A 110 0.45 3.10 -17.12
CA LYS A 110 1.19 3.38 -18.35
C LYS A 110 1.90 4.73 -18.29
N ASP A 111 1.19 5.78 -17.90
CA ASP A 111 1.71 7.15 -17.82
C ASP A 111 2.86 7.25 -16.81
N LEU A 112 2.76 6.54 -15.67
CA LEU A 112 3.81 6.44 -14.67
C LEU A 112 5.03 5.68 -15.20
N LYS A 113 4.86 4.56 -15.91
CA LYS A 113 5.99 3.82 -16.50
C LYS A 113 6.79 4.71 -17.45
N GLU A 114 6.10 5.47 -18.31
CA GLU A 114 6.73 6.43 -19.22
C GLU A 114 7.41 7.57 -18.45
N LEU A 115 6.76 8.09 -17.40
CA LEU A 115 7.35 9.10 -16.52
C LEU A 115 8.65 8.61 -15.89
N LEU A 116 8.65 7.43 -15.26
CA LEU A 116 9.83 6.86 -14.60
C LEU A 116 11.00 6.76 -15.59
N LEU A 117 10.77 6.21 -16.78
CA LEU A 117 11.78 6.14 -17.83
C LEU A 117 12.28 7.52 -18.28
N THR A 118 11.41 8.53 -18.30
CA THR A 118 11.78 9.93 -18.63
C THR A 118 12.65 10.55 -17.54
N LEU A 119 12.41 10.22 -16.26
CA LEU A 119 13.16 10.77 -15.13
C LEU A 119 14.58 10.20 -14.99
N ARG A 120 14.85 9.06 -15.64
CA ARG A 120 16.16 8.42 -15.65
C ARG A 120 17.19 9.35 -16.27
N GLY A 121 18.17 9.79 -15.48
CA GLY A 121 19.19 10.75 -15.92
C GLY A 121 18.69 12.19 -16.12
N ALA A 122 17.44 12.50 -15.76
CA ALA A 122 16.89 13.85 -15.85
C ALA A 122 17.52 14.79 -14.81
N THR A 123 17.79 16.02 -15.21
CA THR A 123 18.24 17.10 -14.32
C THR A 123 17.15 17.47 -13.31
N ARG A 124 17.53 18.16 -12.23
CA ARG A 124 16.57 18.63 -11.21
C ARG A 124 15.44 19.46 -11.81
N GLY A 125 15.75 20.34 -12.77
CA GLY A 125 14.76 21.18 -13.45
C GLY A 125 13.78 20.37 -14.29
N GLU A 126 14.28 19.42 -15.09
CA GLU A 126 13.43 18.55 -15.91
C GLU A 126 12.48 17.71 -15.05
N ARG A 127 12.94 17.22 -13.91
CA ARG A 127 12.10 16.47 -12.96
C ARG A 127 10.94 17.30 -12.43
N LEU A 128 11.19 18.57 -12.07
CA LEU A 128 10.14 19.47 -11.60
C LEU A 128 9.08 19.74 -12.67
N CYS A 129 9.46 19.84 -13.94
CA CYS A 129 8.50 20.02 -15.04
C CYS A 129 7.52 18.84 -15.19
N GLN A 130 7.85 17.65 -14.67
CA GLN A 130 7.01 16.46 -14.81
C GLN A 130 5.97 16.26 -13.69
N ILE A 131 5.94 17.12 -12.65
CA ILE A 131 5.10 16.92 -11.46
C ILE A 131 3.62 16.76 -11.80
N HIS A 132 3.12 17.52 -12.78
CA HIS A 132 1.72 17.46 -13.22
C HIS A 132 1.29 16.06 -13.70
N ARG A 133 2.23 15.19 -14.09
CA ARG A 133 1.96 13.81 -14.51
C ARG A 133 1.73 12.84 -13.34
N LEU A 134 1.96 13.29 -12.10
CA LEU A 134 1.75 12.45 -10.92
C LEU A 134 0.27 12.36 -10.51
N GLY A 135 -0.58 13.25 -11.01
CA GLY A 135 -2.03 13.25 -10.77
C GLY A 135 -2.59 14.66 -10.62
N GLU A 136 -3.86 14.83 -10.95
CA GLU A 136 -4.55 16.13 -10.87
C GLU A 136 -5.16 16.39 -9.49
N ASP A 137 -5.70 15.35 -8.87
CA ASP A 137 -6.34 15.41 -7.56
C ASP A 137 -5.62 14.51 -6.53
N GLN A 138 -6.12 14.55 -5.30
CA GLN A 138 -5.51 13.78 -4.20
C GLN A 138 -5.51 12.28 -4.49
N GLU A 139 -6.58 11.80 -5.09
CA GLU A 139 -6.81 10.38 -5.34
C GLU A 139 -5.92 9.86 -6.49
N GLY A 140 -5.81 10.62 -7.58
CA GLY A 140 -4.89 10.33 -8.67
C GLY A 140 -3.44 10.33 -8.22
N ILE A 141 -3.04 11.31 -7.40
CA ILE A 141 -1.69 11.34 -6.81
C ILE A 141 -1.44 10.11 -5.94
N ARG A 142 -2.37 9.81 -5.01
CA ARG A 142 -2.28 8.62 -4.14
C ARG A 142 -2.08 7.35 -4.97
N LYS A 143 -2.92 7.13 -5.98
CA LYS A 143 -2.83 5.99 -6.90
C LYS A 143 -1.47 5.89 -7.59
N THR A 144 -0.96 7.00 -8.13
CA THR A 144 0.35 7.03 -8.79
C THR A 144 1.48 6.66 -7.82
N LEU A 145 1.48 7.24 -6.62
CA LEU A 145 2.52 6.96 -5.62
C LEU A 145 2.47 5.51 -5.14
N GLU A 146 1.29 4.93 -4.96
CA GLU A 146 1.16 3.50 -4.61
C GLU A 146 1.67 2.58 -5.72
N ILE A 147 1.40 2.89 -6.99
CA ILE A 147 1.98 2.12 -8.11
C ILE A 147 3.51 2.26 -8.07
N MET A 148 4.03 3.46 -7.82
CA MET A 148 5.47 3.70 -7.69
C MET A 148 6.10 2.89 -6.55
N MET A 149 5.42 2.74 -5.41
CA MET A 149 5.87 1.88 -4.30
C MET A 149 5.97 0.41 -4.74
N THR A 150 4.98 -0.11 -5.47
CA THR A 150 5.04 -1.50 -5.97
C THR A 150 6.17 -1.70 -6.98
N PHE A 151 6.46 -0.69 -7.81
CA PHE A 151 7.61 -0.71 -8.71
C PHE A 151 8.94 -0.74 -7.96
N MET A 152 9.11 0.08 -6.91
CA MET A 152 10.31 0.06 -6.06
C MET A 152 10.49 -1.30 -5.36
N ARG A 153 9.42 -1.92 -4.88
CA ARG A 153 9.44 -3.29 -4.35
C ARG A 153 9.95 -4.28 -5.40
N ASP A 154 9.44 -4.21 -6.63
CA ASP A 154 9.83 -5.13 -7.70
C ASP A 154 11.31 -5.00 -8.06
N ILE A 155 11.87 -3.78 -8.01
CA ILE A 155 13.32 -3.57 -8.15
C ILE A 155 14.10 -4.32 -7.05
N LEU A 156 13.67 -4.24 -5.79
CA LEU A 156 14.31 -4.98 -4.68
C LEU A 156 14.23 -6.50 -4.89
N VAL A 157 13.04 -7.00 -5.28
CA VAL A 157 12.85 -8.43 -5.57
C VAL A 157 13.75 -8.89 -6.71
N TYR A 158 13.84 -8.11 -7.78
CA TYR A 158 14.69 -8.44 -8.93
C TYR A 158 16.17 -8.41 -8.57
N LYS A 159 16.62 -7.47 -7.74
CA LYS A 159 18.01 -7.41 -7.24
C LYS A 159 18.39 -8.64 -6.43
N GLU A 160 17.48 -9.14 -5.59
CA GLU A 160 17.73 -10.31 -4.76
C GLU A 160 17.68 -11.62 -5.56
N THR A 161 16.71 -11.75 -6.46
CA THR A 161 16.44 -13.01 -7.18
C THR A 161 17.17 -13.12 -8.52
N GLY A 162 17.61 -12.00 -9.10
CA GLY A 162 18.21 -11.92 -10.43
C GLY A 162 17.27 -12.32 -11.58
N ARG A 163 15.96 -12.45 -11.33
CA ARG A 163 14.96 -12.93 -12.30
C ARG A 163 13.62 -12.22 -12.05
N GLY A 164 12.77 -12.11 -13.07
CA GLY A 164 11.41 -11.57 -12.93
C GLY A 164 10.41 -12.48 -12.19
N ILE A 165 10.86 -13.22 -11.18
CA ILE A 165 10.01 -14.11 -10.38
C ILE A 165 9.37 -13.27 -9.25
N ASN A 166 8.07 -13.45 -9.00
CA ASN A 166 7.31 -12.76 -7.95
C ASN A 166 7.25 -11.22 -8.06
N LEU A 167 7.41 -10.69 -9.28
CA LEU A 167 7.15 -9.28 -9.57
C LEU A 167 5.63 -9.02 -9.60
N ILE A 168 5.20 -7.95 -8.94
CA ILE A 168 3.83 -7.43 -8.99
C ILE A 168 3.55 -6.88 -10.40
N ASN A 169 4.47 -6.06 -10.91
CA ASN A 169 4.42 -5.42 -12.22
C ASN A 169 5.19 -6.25 -13.26
N ARG A 170 4.76 -7.50 -13.47
CA ARG A 170 5.45 -8.41 -14.41
C ARG A 170 5.53 -7.86 -15.84
N ASP A 171 4.54 -7.10 -16.27
CA ASP A 171 4.52 -6.38 -17.55
C ASP A 171 5.56 -5.23 -17.63
N TRP A 172 6.21 -4.90 -16.52
CA TRP A 172 7.27 -3.90 -16.42
C TRP A 172 8.66 -4.51 -16.21
N GLU A 173 8.83 -5.83 -16.39
CA GLU A 173 10.09 -6.53 -16.14
C GLU A 173 11.31 -5.86 -16.79
N SER A 174 11.19 -5.39 -18.04
CA SER A 174 12.28 -4.66 -18.70
C SER A 174 12.65 -3.34 -18.03
N ALA A 175 11.66 -2.59 -17.52
CA ALA A 175 11.92 -1.37 -16.76
C ALA A 175 12.53 -1.71 -15.39
N VAL A 176 12.00 -2.73 -14.71
CA VAL A 176 12.55 -3.22 -13.44
C VAL A 176 14.02 -3.61 -13.59
N GLU A 177 14.37 -4.35 -14.65
CA GLU A 177 15.74 -4.73 -14.94
C GLU A 177 16.65 -3.51 -15.14
N ILE A 178 16.21 -2.51 -15.92
CA ILE A 178 16.97 -1.26 -16.13
C ILE A 178 17.26 -0.57 -14.80
N PHE A 179 16.21 -0.27 -14.02
CA PHE A 179 16.37 0.43 -12.74
C PHE A 179 17.12 -0.40 -11.69
N SER A 180 17.05 -1.72 -11.76
CA SER A 180 17.84 -2.61 -10.89
C SER A 180 19.34 -2.51 -11.14
N ARG A 181 19.77 -2.05 -12.32
CA ARG A 181 21.18 -1.80 -12.63
C ARG A 181 21.63 -0.41 -12.22
N ASP A 182 20.75 0.58 -12.33
CA ASP A 182 21.08 1.99 -12.08
C ASP A 182 21.05 2.38 -10.60
N LEU A 183 20.15 1.80 -9.81
CA LEU A 183 19.96 2.13 -8.39
C LEU A 183 20.65 1.11 -7.49
N SER A 184 21.23 1.53 -6.37
CA SER A 184 21.65 0.60 -5.29
C SER A 184 20.45 0.10 -4.47
N VAL A 185 20.65 -0.89 -3.58
CA VAL A 185 19.58 -1.31 -2.65
C VAL A 185 19.22 -0.15 -1.72
N GLU A 186 20.22 0.59 -1.26
CA GLU A 186 20.10 1.75 -0.40
C GLU A 186 19.31 2.88 -1.09
N ASP A 187 19.56 3.14 -2.39
CA ASP A 187 18.80 4.13 -3.16
C ASP A 187 17.32 3.76 -3.28
N VAL A 188 17.02 2.48 -3.51
CA VAL A 188 15.63 2.00 -3.62
C VAL A 188 14.91 2.09 -2.28
N LEU A 189 15.57 1.72 -1.18
CA LEU A 189 15.02 1.88 0.17
C LEU A 189 14.79 3.36 0.51
N PHE A 190 15.74 4.23 0.17
CA PHE A 190 15.59 5.67 0.34
C PHE A 190 14.40 6.22 -0.47
N ASN A 191 14.24 5.77 -1.72
CA ASN A 191 13.11 6.16 -2.56
C ASN A 191 11.77 5.70 -1.95
N LEU A 192 11.71 4.47 -1.41
CA LEU A 192 10.52 3.97 -0.72
C LEU A 192 10.14 4.89 0.46
N GLU A 193 11.10 5.33 1.27
CA GLU A 193 10.85 6.27 2.37
C GLU A 193 10.37 7.64 1.88
N VAL A 194 10.97 8.16 0.80
CA VAL A 194 10.59 9.45 0.20
C VAL A 194 9.15 9.40 -0.34
N ILE A 195 8.77 8.31 -1.00
CA ILE A 195 7.42 8.13 -1.56
C ILE A 195 6.40 7.92 -0.43
N ASP A 196 6.72 7.09 0.58
CA ASP A 196 5.84 6.85 1.74
C ASP A 196 5.56 8.14 2.53
N HIS A 197 6.58 8.98 2.72
CA HIS A 197 6.39 10.29 3.34
C HIS A 197 5.48 11.20 2.50
N ALA A 198 5.65 11.22 1.18
CA ALA A 198 4.80 12.00 0.28
C ALA A 198 3.35 11.50 0.34
N LEU A 199 3.13 10.18 0.30
CA LEU A 199 1.81 9.56 0.40
C LEU A 199 1.07 9.99 1.68
N LYS A 200 1.73 9.85 2.84
CA LYS A 200 1.18 10.27 4.14
C LYS A 200 0.83 11.76 4.17
N SER A 201 1.68 12.61 3.57
CA SER A 201 1.46 14.06 3.53
C SER A 201 0.27 14.43 2.64
N ILE A 202 0.09 13.73 1.52
CA ILE A 202 -1.05 13.90 0.61
C ILE A 202 -2.36 13.45 1.28
N GLU A 203 -2.35 12.34 2.02
CA GLU A 203 -3.51 11.84 2.78
C GLU A 203 -3.90 12.76 3.94
N SER A 204 -2.92 13.38 4.60
CA SER A 204 -3.15 14.33 5.70
C SER A 204 -3.50 15.75 5.24
N HIS A 205 -3.94 15.94 3.99
CA HIS A 205 -4.30 17.25 3.41
C HIS A 205 -3.16 18.28 3.38
N GLY A 206 -1.91 17.84 3.22
CA GLY A 206 -0.76 18.74 3.01
C GLY A 206 -0.80 19.47 1.67
N ASP A 207 0.05 20.51 1.51
CA ASP A 207 0.23 21.19 0.22
C ASP A 207 0.78 20.20 -0.82
N LYS A 208 -0.06 19.86 -1.81
CA LYS A 208 0.23 18.85 -2.81
C LYS A 208 1.41 19.24 -3.69
N SER A 209 1.50 20.51 -4.10
CA SER A 209 2.56 20.97 -5.00
C SER A 209 3.91 20.88 -4.31
N LEU A 210 4.01 21.47 -3.11
CA LEU A 210 5.26 21.46 -2.36
C LEU A 210 5.70 20.03 -1.99
N THR A 211 4.74 19.18 -1.61
CA THR A 211 5.01 17.77 -1.29
C THR A 211 5.62 17.03 -2.49
N LEU A 212 5.01 17.17 -3.67
CA LEU A 212 5.48 16.50 -4.88
C LEU A 212 6.80 17.08 -5.41
N GLU A 213 7.01 18.40 -5.31
CA GLU A 213 8.28 19.06 -5.66
C GLU A 213 9.43 18.51 -4.81
N LEU A 214 9.24 18.47 -3.48
CA LEU A 214 10.25 17.95 -2.56
C LEU A 214 10.52 16.46 -2.80
N MET A 215 9.46 15.67 -3.04
CA MET A 215 9.60 14.26 -3.39
C MET A 215 10.46 14.09 -4.65
N MET A 216 10.09 14.76 -5.74
CA MET A 216 10.77 14.68 -7.05
C MET A 216 12.23 15.11 -7.00
N LEU A 217 12.55 16.13 -6.18
CA LEU A 217 13.93 16.58 -5.99
C LEU A 217 14.79 15.59 -5.20
N ARG A 218 14.17 14.81 -4.30
CA ARG A 218 14.87 13.86 -3.44
C ARG A 218 15.07 12.50 -4.11
N LEU A 219 14.13 12.07 -4.96
CA LEU A 219 14.21 10.78 -5.65
C LEU A 219 15.58 10.55 -6.31
N LYS A 220 16.09 9.33 -6.13
CA LYS A 220 17.26 8.77 -6.80
C LYS A 220 16.77 8.06 -8.05
N MET A 221 17.28 8.45 -9.22
CA MET A 221 16.83 7.97 -10.54
C MET A 221 18.02 7.81 -11.46
#